data_AF-A0A7S3CEE0-F1
#
_entry.id   AF-A0A7S3CEE0-F1
#
_cell.length_a   1.000
_cell.length_b   1.000
_cell.length_c   1.000
_cell.angle_alpha   90.00
_cell.angle_beta   90.00
_cell.angle_gamma   90.00
#
_symmetry.space_group_name_H-M   'P 1'
#
loop_
_entity.id
_entity.type
_entity.pdbx_description
1 polymer ?
#
loop_
_entity_poly.entity_id
_entity_poly.type
_entity_poly.pdbx_seq_one_letter_code
_entity_poly.pdbx_strand_id
1 'polypeptide(L)'
;MSAGAAVIDLDSAGSPPSGNVEGGPLQLSTEELELVKKVGFARLMGVEGTDVDYVVKKYEVMIGRKSKSTPVDVVLGNSMSISRKHAKIAYNFETANWELTILGKNGVSVGKILYAPSSPPVVLRSQDLLQFGDKMEPVSMYFLLPLKERAAFPRGGGGWGVA
;
A
#
# COMPACT_ATOMS: atom_id res chain seq x y z
N MET A 1 31.72 62.60 -15.12
CA MET A 1 30.87 61.38 -15.18
C MET A 1 29.87 61.46 -14.04
N SER A 2 28.69 62.01 -14.30
CA SER A 2 27.59 62.03 -13.32
C SER A 2 26.29 61.93 -14.11
N ALA A 3 25.50 60.92 -13.79
CA ALA A 3 24.33 60.48 -14.54
C ALA A 3 23.14 61.41 -14.31
N GLY A 4 22.46 61.78 -15.38
CA GLY A 4 21.15 62.42 -15.34
C GLY A 4 20.08 61.41 -14.93
N ALA A 5 19.24 61.79 -13.97
CA ALA A 5 18.06 61.04 -13.57
C ALA A 5 16.99 61.15 -14.67
N ALA A 6 16.52 60.00 -15.16
CA ALA A 6 15.27 59.90 -15.92
C ALA A 6 14.23 59.24 -15.01
N VAL A 7 13.20 60.02 -14.69
CA VAL A 7 11.93 59.55 -14.13
C VAL A 7 11.29 58.58 -15.13
N ILE A 8 10.85 57.41 -14.66
CA ILE A 8 10.00 56.50 -15.44
C ILE A 8 8.71 56.26 -14.69
N ASP A 9 7.63 56.43 -15.45
CA ASP A 9 6.25 56.51 -15.03
C ASP A 9 5.75 55.26 -14.29
N LEU A 10 4.91 55.54 -13.31
CA LEU A 10 4.22 54.59 -12.45
C LEU A 10 2.83 54.28 -13.05
N ASP A 11 2.78 53.59 -14.18
CA ASP A 11 1.53 53.01 -14.72
C ASP A 11 1.87 51.99 -15.83
N SER A 12 1.87 50.70 -15.48
CA SER A 12 1.16 49.68 -16.26
C SER A 12 1.22 48.35 -15.49
N ALA A 13 0.30 48.18 -14.54
CA ALA A 13 0.05 46.89 -13.93
C ALA A 13 -0.73 46.03 -14.95
N GLY A 14 -0.02 45.24 -15.76
CA GLY A 14 -0.63 44.13 -16.46
C GLY A 14 -1.20 43.15 -15.44
N SER A 15 -2.52 42.99 -15.42
CA SER A 15 -3.22 42.04 -14.58
C SER A 15 -2.60 40.64 -14.71
N PRO A 16 -2.35 39.92 -13.60
CA PRO A 16 -1.98 38.51 -13.69
C PRO A 16 -3.14 37.73 -14.34
N PRO A 17 -2.85 36.72 -15.18
CA PRO A 17 -3.90 35.85 -15.70
C PRO A 17 -4.59 35.17 -14.51
N SER A 18 -5.89 35.45 -14.36
CA SER A 18 -6.76 34.74 -13.43
C SER A 18 -6.99 33.31 -13.95
N GLY A 19 -5.97 32.47 -13.79
CA GLY A 19 -6.09 31.04 -13.93
C GLY A 19 -6.52 30.46 -12.58
N ASN A 20 -7.80 30.12 -12.49
CA ASN A 20 -8.34 29.33 -11.38
C ASN A 20 -7.59 27.99 -11.33
N VAL A 21 -6.56 27.85 -10.50
CA VAL A 21 -6.07 26.54 -10.07
C VAL A 21 -6.90 26.11 -8.88
N GLU A 22 -8.16 25.78 -9.16
CA GLU A 22 -8.99 25.05 -8.21
C GLU A 22 -8.37 23.67 -8.02
N GLY A 23 -7.60 23.53 -6.94
CA GLY A 23 -7.23 22.24 -6.38
C GLY A 23 -8.47 21.56 -5.78
N GLY A 24 -9.49 21.31 -6.62
CA GLY A 24 -10.61 20.45 -6.28
C GLY A 24 -10.16 18.99 -6.19
N PRO A 25 -10.91 18.12 -5.49
CA PRO A 25 -10.65 16.69 -5.53
C PRO A 25 -10.62 16.24 -6.99
N LEU A 26 -9.58 15.51 -7.39
CA LEU A 26 -9.45 14.98 -8.75
C LEU A 26 -10.75 14.26 -9.15
N GLN A 27 -11.45 14.80 -10.14
CA GLN A 27 -12.65 14.17 -10.69
C GLN A 27 -12.22 12.98 -11.57
N LEU A 28 -12.23 11.80 -10.98
CA LEU A 28 -12.02 10.53 -11.69
C LEU A 28 -13.26 10.19 -12.51
N SER A 29 -13.08 9.82 -13.77
CA SER A 29 -14.16 9.30 -14.62
C SER A 29 -14.74 8.00 -14.06
N THR A 30 -15.95 7.62 -14.49
CA THR A 30 -16.57 6.34 -14.06
C THR A 30 -15.70 5.13 -14.41
N GLU A 31 -15.03 5.17 -15.56
CA GLU A 31 -14.11 4.12 -16.00
C GLU A 31 -12.86 4.07 -15.13
N GLU A 32 -12.29 5.23 -14.77
CA GLU A 32 -11.19 5.31 -13.81
C GLU A 32 -11.64 4.91 -12.41
N LEU A 33 -12.86 5.23 -11.97
CA LEU A 33 -13.42 4.74 -10.70
C LEU A 33 -13.61 3.22 -10.72
N GLU A 34 -14.06 2.65 -11.83
CA GLU A 34 -14.13 1.20 -12.02
C GLU A 34 -12.73 0.57 -12.07
N LEU A 35 -11.75 1.26 -12.65
CA LEU A 35 -10.35 0.80 -12.66
C LEU A 35 -9.72 0.90 -11.27
N VAL A 36 -9.97 1.99 -10.53
CA VAL A 36 -9.57 2.24 -9.14
C VAL A 36 -10.22 1.21 -8.21
N LYS A 37 -11.48 0.85 -8.46
CA LYS A 37 -12.14 -0.29 -7.77
C LYS A 37 -11.51 -1.63 -8.13
N LYS A 38 -10.94 -1.76 -9.33
CA LYS A 38 -10.28 -2.99 -9.79
C LYS A 38 -8.84 -3.12 -9.28
N VAL A 39 -8.13 -2.02 -8.99
CA VAL A 39 -6.78 -2.10 -8.41
C VAL A 39 -6.84 -2.35 -6.90
N GLY A 40 -6.66 -3.63 -6.53
CA GLY A 40 -6.29 -3.99 -5.17
C GLY A 40 -4.90 -3.41 -4.87
N PHE A 41 -4.83 -2.44 -3.96
CA PHE A 41 -3.59 -2.05 -3.32
C PHE A 41 -3.48 -2.74 -1.97
N ALA A 42 -2.26 -3.05 -1.56
CA ALA A 42 -1.93 -3.48 -0.21
C ALA A 42 -0.49 -3.05 0.10
N ARG A 43 -0.11 -3.08 1.37
CA ARG A 43 1.27 -2.88 1.82
C ARG A 43 1.68 -4.05 2.69
N LEU A 44 2.88 -4.55 2.46
CA LEU A 44 3.56 -5.52 3.31
C LEU A 44 4.59 -4.75 4.13
N MET A 45 4.43 -4.75 5.45
CA MET A 45 5.27 -4.01 6.37
C MET A 45 5.90 -4.96 7.38
N GLY A 46 7.22 -5.08 7.35
CA GLY A 46 8.00 -5.83 8.33
C GLY A 46 7.77 -5.31 9.75
N VAL A 47 7.82 -6.21 10.72
CA VAL A 47 7.94 -5.82 12.14
C VAL A 47 9.41 -5.59 12.51
N GLU A 48 9.65 -5.11 13.73
CA GLU A 48 11.00 -4.85 14.23
C GLU A 48 11.98 -5.99 13.92
N GLY A 49 13.11 -5.66 13.28
CA GLY A 49 14.11 -6.63 12.81
C GLY A 49 13.87 -7.20 11.41
N THR A 50 12.75 -6.90 10.75
CA THR A 50 12.46 -7.31 9.36
C THR A 50 12.45 -6.10 8.42
N ASP A 51 13.45 -6.00 7.53
CA ASP A 51 13.54 -4.95 6.51
C ASP A 51 12.66 -5.27 5.29
N VAL A 52 11.34 -5.15 5.48
CA VAL A 52 10.33 -5.32 4.42
C VAL A 52 9.42 -4.11 4.42
N ASP A 53 9.41 -3.35 3.34
CA ASP A 53 8.39 -2.34 3.07
C ASP A 53 8.03 -2.39 1.58
N TYR A 54 6.95 -3.09 1.27
CA TYR A 54 6.56 -3.36 -0.12
C TYR A 54 5.11 -2.96 -0.37
N VAL A 55 4.93 -1.99 -1.27
CA VAL A 55 3.60 -1.63 -1.78
C VAL A 55 3.25 -2.57 -2.93
N VAL A 56 2.16 -3.30 -2.76
CA VAL A 56 1.60 -4.21 -3.76
C VAL A 56 0.96 -3.40 -4.88
N LYS A 57 1.55 -3.48 -6.08
CA LYS A 57 1.10 -2.77 -7.29
C LYS A 57 0.56 -3.71 -8.37
N LYS A 58 0.47 -5.01 -8.07
CA LYS A 58 0.04 -6.06 -8.99
C LYS A 58 -0.82 -7.08 -8.25
N TYR A 59 -1.66 -7.81 -8.98
CA TYR A 59 -2.61 -8.76 -8.41
C TYR A 59 -2.00 -10.07 -7.92
N GLU A 60 -0.73 -10.32 -8.17
CA GLU A 60 -0.03 -11.50 -7.68
C GLU A 60 1.39 -11.12 -7.24
N VAL A 61 1.70 -11.37 -5.97
CA VAL A 61 2.99 -11.10 -5.34
C VAL A 61 3.58 -12.42 -4.85
N MET A 62 4.77 -12.74 -5.33
CA MET A 62 5.55 -13.89 -4.91
C MET A 62 6.51 -13.48 -3.80
N ILE A 63 6.51 -14.25 -2.72
CA ILE A 63 7.32 -14.03 -1.53
C ILE A 63 8.25 -15.24 -1.34
N GLY A 64 9.51 -15.01 -1.03
CA GLY A 64 10.45 -16.09 -0.76
C GLY A 64 11.85 -15.61 -0.39
N ARG A 65 12.81 -16.52 -0.37
CA ARG A 65 14.22 -16.16 -0.16
C ARG A 65 14.94 -15.79 -1.46
N LYS A 66 16.07 -15.09 -1.34
CA LYS A 66 16.94 -14.73 -2.46
C LYS A 66 17.41 -15.97 -3.23
N SER A 67 17.27 -15.96 -4.55
CA SER A 67 17.75 -17.00 -5.45
C SER A 67 18.17 -16.41 -6.79
N LYS A 68 19.21 -16.97 -7.42
CA LYS A 68 19.63 -16.59 -8.78
C LYS A 68 18.66 -17.13 -9.85
N SER A 69 18.03 -18.28 -9.59
CA SER A 69 17.21 -19.00 -10.57
C SER A 69 15.73 -18.61 -10.55
N THR A 70 15.28 -17.93 -9.50
CA THR A 70 13.86 -17.81 -9.19
C THR A 70 13.60 -16.46 -8.57
N PRO A 71 13.34 -15.43 -9.39
CA PRO A 71 13.02 -14.11 -8.87
C PRO A 71 11.68 -14.18 -8.12
N VAL A 72 11.61 -13.42 -7.04
CA VAL A 72 10.41 -13.17 -6.25
C VAL A 72 10.29 -11.66 -6.04
N ASP A 73 9.09 -11.18 -5.77
CA ASP A 73 8.83 -9.76 -5.58
C ASP A 73 9.28 -9.26 -4.21
N VAL A 74 9.08 -10.09 -3.19
CA VAL A 74 9.48 -9.80 -1.81
C VAL A 74 10.46 -10.85 -1.33
N VAL A 75 11.66 -10.40 -1.01
CA VAL A 75 12.78 -11.23 -0.56
C VAL A 75 12.88 -11.17 0.97
N LEU A 76 12.70 -12.30 1.64
CA LEU A 76 12.75 -12.42 3.11
C LEU A 76 14.15 -12.82 3.63
N GLY A 77 15.21 -12.47 2.90
CA GLY A 77 16.58 -12.85 3.23
C GLY A 77 17.06 -14.13 2.53
N ASN A 78 18.01 -14.84 3.16
CA ASN A 78 18.72 -15.99 2.58
C ASN A 78 18.49 -17.32 3.33
N SER A 79 17.70 -17.31 4.41
CA SER A 79 17.49 -18.46 5.29
C SER A 79 16.94 -19.70 4.56
N MET A 80 17.50 -20.87 4.85
CA MET A 80 17.04 -22.16 4.30
C MET A 80 15.68 -22.59 4.84
N SER A 81 15.23 -22.02 5.97
CA SER A 81 13.88 -22.25 6.49
C SER A 81 12.80 -21.59 5.63
N ILE A 82 13.21 -20.71 4.70
CA ILE A 82 12.33 -20.05 3.74
C ILE A 82 12.59 -20.61 2.33
N SER A 83 11.57 -21.22 1.72
CA SER A 83 11.63 -21.64 0.33
C SER A 83 11.91 -20.48 -0.65
N ARG A 84 12.53 -20.79 -1.79
CA ARG A 84 12.79 -19.81 -2.86
C ARG A 84 11.50 -19.16 -3.39
N LYS A 85 10.44 -19.96 -3.53
CA LYS A 85 9.04 -19.52 -3.65
C LYS A 85 8.32 -20.05 -2.42
N HIS A 86 8.07 -19.19 -1.44
CA HIS A 86 7.53 -19.60 -0.15
C HIS A 86 6.03 -19.39 -0.08
N ALA A 87 5.56 -18.23 -0.50
CA ALA A 87 4.15 -17.92 -0.48
C ALA A 87 3.80 -17.02 -1.66
N LYS A 88 2.51 -16.97 -1.93
CA LYS A 88 1.92 -16.15 -2.97
C LYS A 88 0.75 -15.41 -2.38
N ILE A 89 0.74 -14.09 -2.49
CA ILE A 89 -0.41 -13.26 -2.18
C ILE A 89 -1.04 -12.88 -3.51
N ALA A 90 -2.29 -13.27 -3.73
CA ALA A 90 -3.01 -12.98 -4.96
C ALA A 90 -4.38 -12.37 -4.68
N TYR A 91 -4.84 -11.48 -5.54
CA TYR A 91 -6.19 -10.95 -5.47
C TYR A 91 -7.14 -11.89 -6.21
N ASN A 92 -8.13 -12.42 -5.50
CA ASN A 92 -9.21 -13.20 -6.06
C ASN A 92 -10.30 -12.25 -6.55
N PHE A 93 -10.50 -12.18 -7.87
CA PHE A 93 -11.48 -11.29 -8.50
C PHE A 93 -12.93 -11.75 -8.30
N GLU A 94 -13.17 -13.03 -8.05
CA GLU A 94 -14.52 -13.56 -7.81
C GLU A 94 -15.01 -13.18 -6.41
N THR A 95 -14.14 -13.31 -5.40
CA THR A 95 -14.46 -13.01 -4.00
C THR A 95 -14.09 -11.57 -3.59
N ALA A 96 -13.40 -10.84 -4.46
CA ALA A 96 -12.86 -9.50 -4.22
C ALA A 96 -11.98 -9.44 -2.96
N ASN A 97 -11.17 -10.48 -2.73
CA ASN A 97 -10.35 -10.63 -1.53
C ASN A 97 -8.89 -10.92 -1.88
N TRP A 98 -7.99 -10.51 -0.99
CA TRP A 98 -6.60 -10.97 -1.05
C TRP A 98 -6.47 -12.33 -0.39
N GLU A 99 -5.79 -13.24 -1.05
CA GLU A 99 -5.60 -14.62 -0.60
C GLU A 99 -4.12 -14.99 -0.54
N LEU A 100 -3.73 -15.66 0.53
CA LEU A 100 -2.40 -16.21 0.74
C LEU A 100 -2.41 -17.70 0.39
N THR A 101 -1.61 -18.08 -0.61
CA THR A 101 -1.31 -19.48 -0.93
C THR A 101 0.08 -19.84 -0.41
N ILE A 102 0.18 -20.96 0.31
CA ILE A 102 1.42 -21.43 0.91
C ILE A 102 2.05 -22.44 -0.04
N LEU A 103 3.33 -22.24 -0.38
CA LEU A 103 4.10 -23.10 -1.30
C LEU A 103 5.33 -23.70 -0.62
N GLY A 104 5.82 -23.07 0.46
CA GLY A 104 7.03 -23.45 1.16
C GLY A 104 6.80 -24.56 2.19
N LYS A 105 7.74 -25.52 2.24
CA LYS A 105 7.69 -26.71 3.12
C LYS A 105 7.31 -26.41 4.58
N ASN A 106 7.89 -25.35 5.15
CA ASN A 106 7.73 -25.03 6.57
C ASN A 106 6.43 -24.29 6.88
N GLY A 107 5.68 -23.89 5.85
CA GLY A 107 4.43 -23.18 6.02
C GLY A 107 4.60 -21.71 6.40
N VAL A 108 3.46 -21.05 6.55
CA VAL A 108 3.35 -19.64 6.98
C VAL A 108 2.36 -19.58 8.14
N SER A 109 2.71 -18.88 9.21
CA SER A 109 1.76 -18.62 10.28
C SER A 109 1.01 -17.32 10.01
N VAL A 110 -0.32 -17.35 10.11
CA VAL A 110 -1.18 -16.15 10.06
C VAL A 110 -1.76 -15.95 11.45
N GLY A 111 -1.33 -14.89 12.15
CA GLY A 111 -1.59 -14.72 13.58
C GLY A 111 -0.95 -15.84 14.40
N LYS A 112 -1.77 -16.77 14.91
CA LYS A 112 -1.32 -17.92 15.73
C LYS A 112 -1.48 -19.28 15.05
N ILE A 113 -1.99 -19.30 13.82
CA ILE A 113 -2.34 -20.53 13.10
C ILE A 113 -1.32 -20.78 12.00
N LEU A 114 -0.74 -21.98 11.97
CA LEU A 114 0.21 -22.42 10.94
C LEU A 114 -0.52 -23.05 9.75
N TYR A 115 -0.25 -22.56 8.55
CA TYR A 115 -0.77 -23.08 7.30
C TYR A 115 0.35 -23.77 6.50
N ALA A 116 0.09 -25.00 6.07
CA ALA A 116 1.03 -25.82 5.31
C ALA A 116 0.77 -25.70 3.80
N PRO A 117 1.67 -26.18 2.91
CA PRO A 117 1.46 -26.13 1.46
C PRO A 117 0.19 -26.81 0.93
N SER A 118 -0.36 -27.76 1.68
CA SER A 118 -1.62 -28.44 1.35
C SER A 118 -2.86 -27.72 1.89
N SER A 119 -2.68 -26.64 2.66
CA SER A 119 -3.79 -25.85 3.17
C SER A 119 -4.47 -25.08 2.04
N PRO A 120 -5.80 -24.88 2.13
CA PRO A 120 -6.51 -24.01 1.17
C PRO A 120 -5.99 -22.57 1.26
N PRO A 121 -6.18 -21.75 0.21
CA PRO A 121 -5.85 -20.33 0.24
C PRO A 121 -6.50 -19.63 1.44
N VAL A 122 -5.73 -18.78 2.12
CA VAL A 122 -6.17 -18.05 3.32
C VAL A 122 -6.56 -16.64 2.94
N VAL A 123 -7.81 -16.25 3.19
CA VAL A 123 -8.24 -14.87 2.99
C VAL A 123 -7.54 -13.95 4.00
N LEU A 124 -6.84 -12.95 3.48
CA LEU A 124 -6.11 -11.96 4.28
C LEU A 124 -6.99 -10.75 4.62
N ARG A 125 -6.91 -10.33 5.87
CA ARG A 125 -7.51 -9.11 6.41
C ARG A 125 -6.42 -8.09 6.69
N SER A 126 -6.80 -6.82 6.67
CA SER A 126 -5.87 -5.77 7.08
C SER A 126 -5.40 -6.03 8.51
N GLN A 127 -4.10 -5.84 8.74
CA GLN A 127 -3.36 -6.10 9.98
C GLN A 127 -3.12 -7.58 10.31
N ASP A 128 -3.38 -8.51 9.39
CA ASP A 128 -2.95 -9.90 9.58
C ASP A 128 -1.41 -9.96 9.67
N LEU A 129 -0.91 -10.62 10.72
CA LEU A 129 0.52 -10.86 10.94
C LEU A 129 0.92 -12.17 10.24
N LEU A 130 1.82 -12.06 9.27
CA LEU A 130 2.37 -13.17 8.52
C LEU A 130 3.77 -13.49 9.06
N GLN A 131 4.02 -14.74 9.44
CA GLN A 131 5.31 -15.19 9.96
C GLN A 131 5.87 -16.34 9.12
N PHE A 132 7.12 -16.18 8.71
CA PHE A 132 7.85 -17.09 7.82
C PHE A 132 9.11 -17.61 8.50
N GLY A 133 9.56 -18.79 8.08
CA GLY A 133 10.79 -19.40 8.59
C GLY A 133 10.55 -20.29 9.81
N ASP A 134 11.55 -20.40 10.66
CA ASP A 134 11.48 -21.20 11.89
C ASP A 134 11.23 -20.29 13.10
N LYS A 135 10.77 -20.85 14.21
CA LYS A 135 10.46 -20.16 15.46
C LYS A 135 11.66 -19.45 16.09
N MET A 136 12.89 -19.90 15.80
CA MET A 136 14.09 -19.28 16.35
C MET A 136 14.42 -17.93 15.69
N GLU A 137 14.17 -17.80 14.39
CA GLU A 137 14.47 -16.59 13.61
C GLU A 137 13.32 -16.32 12.61
N PRO A 138 12.13 -15.93 13.12
CA PRO A 138 10.97 -15.73 12.28
C PRO A 138 11.03 -14.38 11.57
N VAL A 139 10.85 -14.38 10.26
CA VAL A 139 10.63 -13.15 9.50
C VAL A 139 9.14 -12.84 9.56
N SER A 140 8.78 -11.68 10.11
CA SER A 140 7.38 -11.33 10.38
C SER A 140 7.00 -10.02 9.71
N MET A 141 5.78 -9.93 9.18
CA MET A 141 5.26 -8.73 8.55
C MET A 141 3.75 -8.63 8.63
N TYR A 142 3.22 -7.41 8.66
CA TYR A 142 1.80 -7.12 8.54
C TYR A 142 1.36 -7.00 7.08
N PHE A 143 0.20 -7.56 6.77
CA PHE A 143 -0.54 -7.28 5.55
C PHE A 143 -1.52 -6.13 5.80
N LEU A 144 -1.38 -5.01 5.09
CA LEU A 144 -2.17 -3.80 5.32
C LEU A 144 -2.97 -3.45 4.07
N LEU A 145 -4.29 -3.30 4.22
CA LEU A 145 -5.13 -2.72 3.17
C LEU A 145 -5.14 -1.19 3.31
N PRO A 146 -5.36 -0.45 2.21
CA PRO A 146 -5.63 0.97 2.27
C PRO A 146 -6.77 1.24 3.26
N LEU A 147 -6.58 2.23 4.13
CA LEU A 147 -7.67 2.70 4.98
C LEU A 147 -8.78 3.18 4.06
N LYS A 148 -9.98 2.60 4.19
CA LYS A 148 -11.18 3.25 3.68
C LYS A 148 -11.25 4.57 4.43
N GLU A 149 -11.32 5.67 3.69
CA GLU A 149 -11.53 7.00 4.25
C GLU A 149 -12.64 6.87 5.29
N ARG A 150 -12.34 7.16 6.56
CA ARG A 150 -13.39 7.25 7.58
C ARG A 150 -14.34 8.28 7.00
N ALA A 151 -15.59 7.90 6.75
CA ALA A 151 -16.64 8.84 6.42
C ALA A 151 -16.47 10.00 7.40
N ALA A 152 -16.06 11.16 6.88
CA ALA A 152 -15.79 12.31 7.70
C ALA A 152 -17.01 12.47 8.59
N PHE A 153 -16.82 12.50 9.90
CA PHE A 153 -17.91 12.85 10.79
C PHE A 153 -18.58 14.08 10.18
N PRO A 154 -19.89 14.07 9.90
CA PRO A 154 -20.53 15.26 9.37
C PRO A 154 -20.15 16.35 10.37
N ARG A 155 -19.44 17.38 9.89
CA ARG A 155 -19.24 18.61 10.67
C ARG A 155 -20.65 19.14 10.86
N GLY A 156 -21.30 18.67 11.92
CA GLY A 156 -22.62 19.10 12.31
C GLY A 156 -22.51 20.57 12.66
N GLY A 157 -22.91 21.42 11.71
CA GLY A 157 -23.42 22.73 12.05
C GLY A 157 -24.54 22.53 13.06
N GLY A 158 -24.29 22.98 14.29
CA GLY A 158 -25.19 22.78 15.41
C GLY A 158 -24.69 23.63 16.56
N GLY A 159 -24.96 24.93 16.47
CA GLY A 159 -24.75 25.85 17.58
C GLY A 159 -25.50 25.34 18.81
N TRP A 160 -24.77 25.18 19.91
CA TRP A 160 -25.38 25.13 21.22
C TRP A 160 -25.44 26.56 21.73
N GLY A 161 -26.64 27.12 21.60
CA GLY A 161 -27.01 28.41 22.14
C GLY A 161 -26.97 28.42 23.66
N VAL A 162 -26.85 29.64 24.15
CA VAL A 162 -27.10 30.13 25.49
C VAL A 162 -28.26 29.43 26.21
N ALA A 163 -28.02 29.07 27.47
CA ALA A 163 -28.92 29.26 28.60
C ALA A 163 -28.07 29.37 29.88
#